data_AF-A0A243WGF7-F1
#
_entry.id   AF-A0A243WGF7-F1
#
_cell.length_a   1.000
_cell.length_b   1.000
_cell.length_c   1.000
_cell.angle_alpha   90.00
_cell.angle_beta   90.00
_cell.angle_gamma   90.00
#
_symmetry.space_group_name_H-M   'P 1'
#
loop_
_entity.id
_entity.type
_entity.pdbx_description
1 polymer ?
#
loop_
_entity_poly.entity_id
_entity_poly.type
_entity_poly.pdbx_seq_one_letter_code
_entity_poly.pdbx_strand_id
1 'polypeptide(L)'
;MSHTAFSHLIDYVLELAGEDYHEQRYEAVLAHPEIQAALARYHFRYQDFLDLDQYSLLEQPLPDLAADRIDYTLRDLRQLGMLSAGDVAWFLDGLRVHEGRIVVSSAEHACWFSQQYAYLTEHYFAGAQSQSANRFLRGLIRSYYEAGQLTLDDFHQNDAHLLARLHALSGQPVTDQYAAWMQPQPPSQPIPMKPRRVDPEILLKERVVRLSTLQ
;
A
#
# COMPACT_ATOMS: atom_id res chain seq x y z
N MET A 1 8.43 -2.91 -4.50
CA MET A 1 9.92 -2.89 -4.43
C MET A 1 10.49 -1.51 -4.17
N SER A 2 9.88 -0.44 -4.71
CA SER A 2 10.37 0.94 -4.61
C SER A 2 9.76 1.77 -3.47
N HIS A 3 8.97 1.15 -2.59
CA HIS A 3 8.51 1.81 -1.37
C HIS A 3 9.70 2.22 -0.49
N THR A 4 9.48 3.27 0.29
CA THR A 4 10.42 3.77 1.29
C THR A 4 10.08 3.23 2.67
N ALA A 5 10.91 3.55 3.66
CA ALA A 5 10.60 3.30 5.06
C ALA A 5 9.20 3.82 5.42
N PHE A 6 8.40 2.97 6.06
CA PHE A 6 6.99 3.19 6.42
C PHE A 6 6.08 3.51 5.23
N SER A 7 6.38 2.97 4.05
CA SER A 7 5.55 3.06 2.84
C SER A 7 5.22 4.51 2.45
N HIS A 8 3.97 4.95 2.65
CA HIS A 8 3.46 6.28 2.25
C HIS A 8 3.86 7.42 3.20
N LEU A 9 4.58 7.14 4.28
CA LEU A 9 5.00 8.19 5.22
C LEU A 9 5.81 9.30 4.53
N ILE A 10 6.63 8.94 3.53
CA ILE A 10 7.42 9.92 2.79
C ILE A 10 6.54 10.89 1.99
N ASP A 11 5.43 10.40 1.43
CA ASP A 11 4.46 11.24 0.70
C ASP A 11 3.90 12.31 1.64
N TYR A 12 3.61 11.95 2.90
CA TYR A 12 3.11 12.87 3.90
C TYR A 12 4.17 13.86 4.41
N VAL A 13 5.43 13.43 4.52
CA VAL A 13 6.55 14.29 4.93
C VAL A 13 6.84 15.34 3.85
N LEU A 14 6.84 14.92 2.57
CA LEU A 14 7.10 15.77 1.41
C LEU A 14 5.86 16.52 0.90
N GLU A 15 4.68 16.27 1.50
CA GLU A 15 3.40 16.87 1.10
C GLU A 15 2.99 16.57 -0.35
N LEU A 16 3.28 15.35 -0.80
CA LEU A 16 2.92 14.85 -2.12
C LEU A 16 1.48 14.32 -2.10
N ALA A 17 0.57 15.03 -2.74
CA ALA A 17 -0.85 14.66 -2.79
C ALA A 17 -1.14 13.40 -3.63
N GLY A 18 -0.20 12.99 -4.50
CA GLY A 18 -0.37 11.84 -5.41
C GLY A 18 -0.24 10.47 -4.73
N GLU A 19 0.41 10.40 -3.55
CA GLU A 19 0.83 9.14 -2.91
C GLU A 19 1.68 8.24 -3.84
N ASP A 20 2.44 8.85 -4.77
CA ASP A 20 3.09 8.22 -5.93
C ASP A 20 4.64 8.27 -5.88
N TYR A 21 5.26 8.67 -4.76
CA TYR A 21 6.72 8.80 -4.68
C TYR A 21 7.46 7.49 -5.00
N HIS A 22 6.85 6.36 -4.67
CA HIS A 22 7.39 5.03 -4.95
C HIS A 22 7.43 4.71 -6.46
N GLU A 23 6.53 5.28 -7.27
CA GLU A 23 6.55 5.12 -8.73
C GLU A 23 7.77 5.85 -9.33
N GLN A 24 8.08 7.04 -8.82
CA GLN A 24 9.23 7.84 -9.25
C GLN A 24 10.58 7.14 -9.01
N ARG A 25 10.64 6.21 -8.05
CA ARG A 25 11.83 5.42 -7.72
C ARG A 25 11.94 4.10 -8.47
N TYR A 26 10.89 3.66 -9.15
CA TYR A 26 10.78 2.32 -9.67
C TYR A 26 11.91 1.98 -10.65
N GLU A 27 12.17 2.86 -11.62
CA GLU A 27 13.27 2.69 -12.58
C GLU A 27 14.63 2.64 -11.89
N ALA A 28 14.90 3.56 -10.96
CA ALA A 28 16.17 3.63 -10.26
C ALA A 28 16.45 2.35 -9.45
N VAL A 29 15.41 1.76 -8.83
CA VAL A 29 15.51 0.48 -8.12
C VAL A 29 15.79 -0.65 -9.10
N LEU A 30 15.04 -0.75 -10.20
CA LEU A 30 15.26 -1.79 -11.20
C LEU A 30 16.64 -1.70 -11.88
N ALA A 31 17.16 -0.49 -12.04
CA ALA A 31 18.49 -0.23 -12.57
C ALA A 31 19.62 -0.55 -11.55
N HIS A 32 19.32 -1.04 -10.35
CA HIS A 32 20.36 -1.42 -9.39
C HIS A 32 21.25 -2.54 -9.97
N PRO A 33 22.59 -2.47 -9.86
CA PRO A 33 23.50 -3.46 -10.46
C PRO A 33 23.20 -4.91 -10.05
N GLU A 34 22.79 -5.14 -8.81
CA GLU A 34 22.42 -6.49 -8.35
C GLU A 34 21.15 -7.02 -9.00
N ILE A 35 20.13 -6.16 -9.21
CA ILE A 35 18.89 -6.53 -9.89
C ILE A 35 19.19 -6.80 -11.37
N GLN A 36 19.96 -5.92 -12.02
CA GLN A 36 20.39 -6.13 -13.41
C GLN A 36 21.16 -7.45 -13.57
N ALA A 37 22.11 -7.73 -12.66
CA ALA A 37 22.86 -8.98 -12.69
C ALA A 37 21.98 -10.21 -12.46
N ALA A 38 20.96 -10.13 -11.60
CA ALA A 38 19.99 -11.19 -11.40
C ALA A 38 19.11 -11.43 -12.63
N LEU A 39 18.58 -10.37 -13.24
CA LEU A 39 17.75 -10.42 -14.46
C LEU A 39 18.53 -10.98 -15.66
N ALA A 40 19.80 -10.58 -15.81
CA ALA A 40 20.66 -11.02 -16.90
C ALA A 40 20.89 -12.55 -16.90
N ARG A 41 20.85 -13.21 -15.74
CA ARG A 41 20.94 -14.68 -15.63
C ARG A 41 19.78 -15.40 -16.33
N TYR A 42 18.66 -14.71 -16.51
CA TYR A 42 17.46 -15.21 -17.20
C TYR A 42 17.23 -14.52 -18.54
N HIS A 43 18.24 -13.82 -19.07
CA HIS A 43 18.17 -13.09 -20.35
C HIS A 43 17.17 -11.93 -20.38
N PHE A 44 16.82 -11.38 -19.22
CA PHE A 44 16.01 -10.15 -19.13
C PHE A 44 16.88 -8.92 -18.90
N ARG A 45 16.37 -7.77 -19.34
CA ARG A 45 16.89 -6.45 -18.99
C ARG A 45 15.88 -5.75 -18.08
N TYR A 46 16.34 -4.84 -17.24
CA TYR A 46 15.45 -4.14 -16.33
C TYR A 46 14.41 -3.28 -17.07
N GLN A 47 14.75 -2.78 -18.25
CA GLN A 47 13.85 -2.01 -19.11
C GLN A 47 12.63 -2.81 -19.58
N ASP A 48 12.73 -4.14 -19.61
CA ASP A 48 11.62 -5.02 -20.02
C ASP A 48 10.48 -5.03 -18.97
N PHE A 49 10.70 -4.41 -17.80
CA PHE A 49 9.74 -4.31 -16.69
C PHE A 49 9.29 -2.87 -16.38
N LEU A 50 9.73 -1.86 -17.13
CA LEU A 50 9.37 -0.46 -16.84
C LEU A 50 7.94 -0.11 -17.25
N ASP A 51 7.44 -0.72 -18.32
CA ASP A 51 6.06 -0.55 -18.76
C ASP A 51 5.16 -1.47 -17.94
N LEU A 52 4.54 -0.92 -16.89
CA LEU A 52 3.63 -1.68 -16.02
C LEU A 52 2.29 -1.96 -16.69
N ASP A 53 1.89 -1.18 -17.70
CA ASP A 53 0.60 -1.31 -18.38
C ASP A 53 0.51 -2.64 -19.15
N GLN A 54 1.65 -3.25 -19.51
CA GLN A 54 1.69 -4.57 -20.14
C GLN A 54 1.29 -5.71 -19.16
N TYR A 55 1.29 -5.45 -17.85
CA TYR A 55 0.97 -6.42 -16.81
C TYR A 55 -0.42 -6.18 -16.21
N SER A 56 -1.45 -6.25 -17.04
CA SER A 56 -2.83 -5.92 -16.69
C SER A 56 -3.43 -6.70 -15.50
N LEU A 57 -2.87 -7.84 -15.10
CA LEU A 57 -3.32 -8.55 -13.89
C LEU A 57 -2.64 -8.03 -12.62
N LEU A 58 -1.43 -7.48 -12.74
CA LEU A 58 -0.66 -6.96 -11.62
C LEU A 58 -1.33 -5.72 -11.03
N GLU A 59 -1.64 -4.77 -11.91
CA GLU A 59 -2.22 -3.48 -11.57
C GLU A 59 -3.32 -3.09 -12.56
N GLN A 60 -4.38 -2.49 -12.02
CA GLN A 60 -5.51 -1.93 -12.77
C GLN A 60 -5.95 -0.64 -12.09
N PRO A 61 -6.53 0.34 -12.81
CA PRO A 61 -7.15 1.49 -12.17
C PRO A 61 -8.35 1.06 -11.32
N LEU A 62 -8.64 1.82 -10.26
CA LEU A 62 -9.90 1.66 -9.54
C LEU A 62 -11.08 1.95 -10.48
N PRO A 63 -12.22 1.25 -10.34
CA PRO A 63 -12.58 0.36 -9.23
C PRO A 63 -12.26 -1.13 -9.47
N ASP A 64 -11.37 -1.45 -10.40
CA ASP A 64 -11.09 -2.84 -10.79
C ASP A 64 -10.23 -3.58 -9.77
N LEU A 65 -10.37 -4.91 -9.80
CA LEU A 65 -9.48 -5.81 -9.06
C LEU A 65 -8.11 -5.87 -9.74
N ALA A 66 -7.09 -5.94 -8.90
CA ALA A 66 -5.69 -6.13 -9.28
C ALA A 66 -5.05 -7.10 -8.31
N ALA A 67 -4.03 -7.85 -8.75
CA ALA A 67 -3.34 -8.82 -7.91
C ALA A 67 -2.77 -8.17 -6.65
N ASP A 68 -2.21 -6.96 -6.75
CA ASP A 68 -1.69 -6.19 -5.62
C ASP A 68 -2.78 -5.92 -4.56
N ARG A 69 -3.93 -5.39 -4.98
CA ARG A 69 -5.04 -5.08 -4.07
C ARG A 69 -5.64 -6.31 -3.41
N ILE A 70 -5.72 -7.41 -4.15
CA ILE A 70 -6.16 -8.70 -3.60
C ILE A 70 -5.16 -9.17 -2.54
N ASP A 71 -3.87 -9.16 -2.86
CA ASP A 71 -2.83 -9.68 -1.97
C ASP A 71 -2.78 -8.90 -0.65
N TYR A 72 -2.60 -7.57 -0.67
CA TYR A 72 -2.51 -6.83 0.59
C TYR A 72 -3.81 -6.90 1.40
N THR A 73 -4.97 -6.98 0.74
CA THR A 73 -6.25 -7.07 1.46
C THR A 73 -6.36 -8.36 2.23
N LEU A 74 -6.08 -9.48 1.57
CA LEU A 74 -6.16 -10.79 2.21
C LEU A 74 -5.04 -10.95 3.24
N ARG A 75 -3.81 -10.54 2.90
CA ARG A 75 -2.64 -10.67 3.78
C ARG A 75 -2.79 -9.85 5.06
N ASP A 76 -3.17 -8.57 4.95
CA ASP A 76 -3.26 -7.68 6.10
C ASP A 76 -4.41 -8.09 7.01
N LEU A 77 -5.58 -8.38 6.46
CA LEU A 77 -6.72 -8.81 7.27
C LEU A 77 -6.51 -10.19 7.90
N ARG A 78 -5.73 -11.08 7.27
CA ARG A 78 -5.27 -12.32 7.91
C ARG A 78 -4.35 -12.05 9.08
N GLN A 79 -3.38 -11.15 8.91
CA GLN A 79 -2.43 -10.78 9.96
C GLN A 79 -3.13 -10.08 11.15
N LEU A 80 -4.19 -9.32 10.87
CA LEU A 80 -5.05 -8.70 11.88
C LEU A 80 -6.03 -9.69 12.55
N GLY A 81 -6.04 -10.95 12.12
CA GLY A 81 -6.95 -11.97 12.66
C GLY A 81 -8.41 -11.80 12.25
N MET A 82 -8.70 -10.96 11.26
CA MET A 82 -10.04 -10.69 10.73
C MET A 82 -10.49 -11.77 9.74
N LEU A 83 -9.55 -12.43 9.08
CA LEU A 83 -9.83 -13.51 8.13
C LEU A 83 -9.25 -14.84 8.62
N SER A 84 -9.95 -15.93 8.35
CA SER A 84 -9.45 -17.30 8.49
C SER A 84 -8.72 -17.76 7.21
N ALA A 85 -7.98 -18.88 7.30
CA ALA A 85 -7.36 -19.49 6.11
C ALA A 85 -8.43 -19.99 5.14
N GLY A 86 -9.59 -20.42 5.67
CA GLY A 86 -10.74 -20.86 4.90
C GLY A 86 -11.36 -19.72 4.10
N ASP A 87 -11.50 -18.53 4.70
CA ASP A 87 -12.05 -17.36 4.00
C ASP A 87 -11.17 -16.96 2.81
N VAL A 88 -9.85 -16.95 3.00
CA VAL A 88 -8.89 -16.66 1.94
C VAL A 88 -8.96 -17.72 0.85
N ALA A 89 -8.92 -19.00 1.22
CA ALA A 89 -8.98 -20.09 0.24
C ALA A 89 -10.28 -20.07 -0.57
N TRP A 90 -11.42 -19.83 0.09
CA TRP A 90 -12.72 -19.67 -0.55
C TRP A 90 -12.70 -18.50 -1.54
N PHE A 91 -12.21 -17.33 -1.13
CA PHE A 91 -12.17 -16.18 -2.04
C PHE A 91 -11.28 -16.44 -3.27
N LEU A 92 -10.10 -17.02 -3.06
CA LEU A 92 -9.17 -17.35 -4.13
C LEU A 92 -9.76 -18.37 -5.12
N ASP A 93 -10.53 -19.36 -4.65
CA ASP A 93 -11.25 -20.32 -5.51
C ASP A 93 -12.29 -19.63 -6.41
N GLY A 94 -12.77 -18.46 -5.99
CA GLY A 94 -13.66 -17.60 -6.77
C GLY A 94 -13.01 -16.78 -7.87
N LEU A 95 -11.69 -16.65 -7.91
CA LEU A 95 -11.01 -15.79 -8.89
C LEU A 95 -10.96 -16.41 -10.28
N ARG A 96 -11.18 -15.58 -11.31
CA ARG A 96 -11.05 -15.95 -12.73
C ARG A 96 -10.29 -14.86 -13.47
N VAL A 97 -9.67 -15.23 -14.57
CA VAL A 97 -9.09 -14.28 -15.52
C VAL A 97 -9.97 -14.24 -16.76
N HIS A 98 -10.42 -13.06 -17.15
CA HIS A 98 -11.23 -12.84 -18.33
C HIS A 98 -10.75 -11.57 -19.05
N GLU A 99 -10.37 -11.69 -20.33
CA GLU A 99 -9.90 -10.56 -21.14
C GLU A 99 -8.79 -9.71 -20.49
N GLY A 100 -7.82 -10.37 -19.84
CA GLY A 100 -6.71 -9.69 -19.18
C GLY A 100 -7.07 -8.98 -17.87
N ARG A 101 -8.28 -9.18 -17.34
CA ARG A 101 -8.75 -8.65 -16.06
C ARG A 101 -9.02 -9.77 -15.06
N ILE A 102 -8.89 -9.45 -13.77
CA ILE A 102 -9.31 -10.33 -12.68
C ILE A 102 -10.80 -10.09 -12.41
N VAL A 103 -11.59 -11.15 -12.52
CA VAL A 103 -13.03 -11.16 -12.25
C VAL A 103 -13.33 -12.24 -11.21
N VAL A 104 -14.52 -12.20 -10.59
CA VAL A 104 -14.96 -13.22 -9.63
C VAL A 104 -16.09 -14.08 -10.17
N SER A 105 -16.24 -15.28 -9.63
CA SER A 105 -17.18 -16.29 -10.11
C SER A 105 -18.63 -16.08 -9.64
N SER A 106 -18.86 -15.26 -8.62
CA SER A 106 -20.21 -15.01 -8.10
C SER A 106 -20.35 -13.63 -7.44
N ALA A 107 -21.59 -13.17 -7.31
CA ALA A 107 -21.91 -11.94 -6.58
C ALA A 107 -21.52 -12.03 -5.09
N GLU A 108 -21.51 -13.22 -4.51
CA GLU A 108 -21.07 -13.46 -3.13
C GLU A 108 -19.59 -13.12 -2.95
N HIS A 109 -18.73 -13.60 -3.85
CA HIS A 109 -17.30 -13.27 -3.85
C HIS A 109 -17.06 -11.76 -4.04
N ALA A 110 -17.79 -11.14 -4.97
CA ALA A 110 -17.66 -9.71 -5.24
C ALA A 110 -18.06 -8.88 -4.02
N CYS A 111 -19.21 -9.17 -3.44
CA CYS A 111 -19.74 -8.48 -2.27
C CYS A 111 -18.80 -8.65 -1.08
N TRP A 112 -18.37 -9.89 -0.81
CA TRP A 112 -17.46 -10.20 0.28
C TRP A 112 -16.15 -9.43 0.17
N PHE A 113 -15.48 -9.46 -0.99
CA PHE A 113 -14.21 -8.77 -1.16
C PHE A 113 -14.36 -7.26 -1.13
N SER A 114 -15.42 -6.71 -1.73
CA SER A 114 -15.71 -5.28 -1.63
C SER A 114 -15.85 -4.81 -0.18
N GLN A 115 -16.45 -5.63 0.69
CA GLN A 115 -16.58 -5.32 2.12
C GLN A 115 -15.24 -5.42 2.86
N GLN A 116 -14.45 -6.47 2.59
CA GLN A 116 -13.12 -6.63 3.20
C GLN A 116 -12.18 -5.48 2.80
N TYR A 117 -12.18 -5.12 1.52
CA TYR A 117 -11.39 -4.01 0.99
C TYR A 117 -11.81 -2.66 1.60
N ALA A 118 -13.11 -2.39 1.67
CA ALA A 118 -13.64 -1.19 2.31
C ALA A 118 -13.25 -1.14 3.79
N TYR A 119 -13.38 -2.26 4.52
CA TYR A 119 -13.00 -2.31 5.92
C TYR A 119 -11.51 -1.99 6.13
N LEU A 120 -10.62 -2.62 5.36
CA LEU A 120 -9.19 -2.37 5.46
C LEU A 120 -8.85 -0.89 5.19
N THR A 121 -9.41 -0.33 4.12
CA THR A 121 -9.09 1.03 3.70
C THR A 121 -9.68 2.09 4.64
N GLU A 122 -10.92 1.91 5.11
CA GLU A 122 -11.64 2.90 5.91
C GLU A 122 -11.33 2.80 7.41
N HIS A 123 -11.23 1.59 7.95
CA HIS A 123 -11.08 1.39 9.39
C HIS A 123 -9.64 1.13 9.84
N TYR A 124 -8.80 0.57 8.97
CA TYR A 124 -7.41 0.32 9.30
C TYR A 124 -6.48 1.39 8.72
N PHE A 125 -6.45 1.60 7.41
CA PHE A 125 -5.57 2.59 6.79
C PHE A 125 -5.98 4.03 7.16
N ALA A 126 -7.25 4.38 6.97
CA ALA A 126 -7.80 5.68 7.38
C ALA A 126 -8.25 5.72 8.85
N GLY A 127 -8.00 4.65 9.62
CA GLY A 127 -8.40 4.53 11.01
C GLY A 127 -7.73 5.55 11.93
N ALA A 128 -8.37 5.85 13.06
CA ALA A 128 -7.90 6.87 14.01
C ALA A 128 -6.47 6.60 14.52
N GLN A 129 -6.12 5.33 14.76
CA GLN A 129 -4.78 4.95 15.22
C GLN A 129 -3.71 5.20 14.15
N SER A 130 -3.94 4.76 12.91
CA SER A 130 -3.03 4.97 11.77
C SER A 130 -2.86 6.45 11.48
N GLN A 131 -3.97 7.21 11.48
CA GLN A 131 -3.94 8.66 11.34
C GLN A 131 -3.15 9.34 12.45
N SER A 132 -3.30 8.88 13.70
CA SER A 132 -2.56 9.40 14.85
C SER A 132 -1.05 9.16 14.72
N ALA A 133 -0.66 7.92 14.44
CA ALA A 133 0.74 7.53 14.25
C ALA A 133 1.39 8.27 13.07
N ASN A 134 0.72 8.32 11.92
CA ASN A 134 1.24 9.02 10.75
C ASN A 134 1.38 10.53 10.96
N ARG A 135 0.45 11.17 11.69
CA ARG A 135 0.59 12.61 12.04
C ARG A 135 1.80 12.85 12.93
N PHE A 136 1.97 12.04 13.97
CA PHE A 136 3.12 12.14 14.85
C PHE A 136 4.43 11.94 14.07
N LEU A 137 4.54 10.85 13.32
CA LEU A 137 5.75 10.54 12.57
C LEU A 137 6.04 11.60 11.50
N ARG A 138 5.03 12.08 10.77
CA ARG A 138 5.16 13.18 9.81
C ARG A 138 5.76 14.41 10.50
N GLY A 139 5.19 14.85 11.61
CA GLY A 139 5.66 16.04 12.32
C GLY A 139 7.09 15.89 12.84
N LEU A 140 7.39 14.75 13.47
CA LEU A 140 8.73 14.45 13.98
C LEU A 140 9.76 14.44 12.85
N ILE A 141 9.55 13.61 11.83
CA ILE A 141 10.50 13.40 10.74
C ILE A 141 10.67 14.68 9.92
N ARG A 142 9.59 15.41 9.63
CA ARG A 142 9.67 16.65 8.86
C ARG A 142 10.53 17.69 9.55
N SER A 143 10.46 17.82 10.87
CA SER A 143 11.30 18.77 11.60
C SER A 143 12.80 18.49 11.41
N TYR A 144 13.20 17.21 11.43
CA TYR A 144 14.57 16.79 11.16
C TYR A 144 14.97 16.92 9.68
N TYR A 145 14.04 16.66 8.77
CA TYR A 145 14.27 16.81 7.32
C TYR A 145 14.47 18.28 6.94
N GLU A 146 13.61 19.19 7.41
CA GLU A 146 13.73 20.64 7.15
C GLU A 146 15.00 21.24 7.78
N ALA A 147 15.47 20.68 8.90
CA ALA A 147 16.74 21.03 9.52
C ALA A 147 17.98 20.43 8.81
N GLY A 148 17.79 19.63 7.76
CA GLY A 148 18.87 18.97 7.01
C GLY A 148 19.56 17.82 7.77
N GLN A 149 18.93 17.31 8.83
CA GLN A 149 19.47 16.22 9.67
C GLN A 149 19.03 14.83 9.21
N LEU A 150 17.92 14.77 8.46
CA LEU A 150 17.50 13.62 7.67
C LEU A 150 17.51 14.00 6.19
N THR A 151 17.79 13.00 5.36
CA THR A 151 17.83 13.14 3.89
C THR A 151 16.93 12.10 3.24
N LEU A 152 16.67 12.22 1.93
CA LEU A 152 15.93 11.21 1.18
C LEU A 152 16.57 9.82 1.28
N ASP A 153 17.90 9.75 1.33
CA ASP A 153 18.65 8.50 1.44
C ASP A 153 18.28 7.72 2.71
N ASP A 154 17.96 8.41 3.81
CA ASP A 154 17.52 7.76 5.05
C ASP A 154 16.18 7.02 4.88
N PHE A 155 15.26 7.56 4.07
CA PHE A 155 13.99 6.91 3.74
C PHE A 155 14.15 5.77 2.74
N HIS A 156 15.20 5.82 1.91
CA HIS A 156 15.47 4.83 0.87
C HIS A 156 16.06 3.53 1.43
N GLN A 157 16.44 3.51 2.71
CA GLN A 157 16.90 2.32 3.43
C GLN A 157 15.71 1.44 3.86
N ASN A 158 15.42 1.36 5.17
CA ASN A 158 14.37 0.55 5.76
C ASN A 158 13.89 1.17 7.08
N ASP A 159 12.78 0.65 7.61
CA ASP A 159 12.15 1.14 8.85
C ASP A 159 13.12 1.15 10.04
N ALA A 160 13.93 0.09 10.19
CA ALA A 160 14.87 -0.02 11.29
C ALA A 160 15.98 1.05 11.22
N HIS A 161 16.50 1.32 10.02
CA HIS A 161 17.46 2.39 9.78
C HIS A 161 16.87 3.75 10.15
N LEU A 162 15.69 4.08 9.64
CA LEU A 162 15.05 5.36 9.90
C LEU A 162 14.74 5.55 11.41
N LEU A 163 14.27 4.50 12.09
CA LEU A 163 14.07 4.51 13.54
C LEU A 163 15.39 4.72 14.31
N ALA A 164 16.49 4.06 13.89
CA ALA A 164 17.80 4.24 14.51
C ALA A 164 18.33 5.66 14.30
N ARG A 165 18.13 6.26 13.12
CA ARG A 165 18.48 7.66 12.84
C ARG A 165 17.68 8.61 13.73
N LEU A 166 16.37 8.43 13.82
CA LEU A 166 15.50 9.23 14.69
C LEU A 166 15.93 9.13 16.15
N HIS A 167 16.25 7.92 16.63
CA HIS A 167 16.76 7.71 17.98
C HIS A 167 18.09 8.43 18.21
N ALA A 168 19.02 8.37 17.26
CA ALA A 168 20.30 9.05 17.37
C ALA A 168 20.16 10.58 17.39
N LEU A 169 19.16 11.13 16.69
CA LEU A 169 18.89 12.58 16.63
C LEU A 169 18.16 13.10 17.88
N SER A 170 17.22 12.33 18.43
CA SER A 170 16.41 12.75 19.58
C SER A 170 16.98 12.33 20.93
N GLY A 171 17.83 11.30 20.96
CA GLY A 171 18.28 10.64 22.17
C GLY A 171 17.22 9.76 22.85
N GLN A 172 16.04 9.56 22.23
CA GLN A 172 14.92 8.81 22.80
C GLN A 172 14.27 7.88 21.78
N PRO A 173 13.78 6.69 22.18
CA PRO A 173 12.99 5.84 21.29
C PRO A 173 11.78 6.58 20.72
N VAL A 174 11.44 6.32 19.46
CA VAL A 174 10.28 6.92 18.80
C VAL A 174 8.96 6.56 19.52
N THR A 175 8.91 5.36 20.12
CA THR A 175 7.76 4.90 20.93
C THR A 175 7.51 5.77 22.16
N ASP A 176 8.55 6.22 22.84
CA ASP A 176 8.44 7.03 24.05
C ASP A 176 8.00 8.45 23.69
N GLN A 177 8.57 8.98 22.61
CA GLN A 177 8.15 10.26 22.03
C GLN A 177 6.68 10.20 21.58
N TYR A 178 6.23 9.10 20.97
CA TYR A 178 4.84 8.91 20.59
C TYR A 178 3.92 8.84 21.81
N ALA A 179 4.30 8.09 22.86
CA ALA A 179 3.54 8.00 24.09
C ALA A 179 3.40 9.38 24.80
N ALA A 180 4.45 10.19 24.78
CA ALA A 180 4.42 11.56 25.28
C ALA A 180 3.54 12.48 24.39
N TRP A 181 3.56 12.28 23.08
CA TRP A 181 2.74 13.04 22.14
C TRP A 181 1.24 12.69 22.22
N MET A 182 0.91 11.45 22.57
CA MET A 182 -0.47 10.96 22.72
C MET A 182 -1.26 11.60 23.90
N GLN A 183 -0.62 12.45 24.71
CA GLN A 183 -1.33 13.31 25.66
C GLN A 183 -2.37 14.18 24.93
N PRO A 184 -3.45 14.66 25.60
CA PRO A 184 -4.57 15.32 24.92
C PRO A 184 -4.11 16.44 23.98
N GLN A 185 -4.18 16.17 22.67
CA GLN A 185 -3.87 17.14 21.63
C GLN A 185 -5.13 17.90 21.24
N PRO A 186 -5.02 19.16 20.81
CA PRO A 186 -6.13 19.83 20.14
C PRO A 186 -6.55 19.03 18.89
N PRO A 187 -7.83 19.11 18.49
CA PRO A 187 -8.28 18.51 17.24
C PRO A 187 -7.40 19.00 16.08
N SER A 188 -6.84 18.07 15.31
CA SER A 188 -6.07 18.37 14.11
C SER A 188 -6.76 17.77 12.90
N GLN A 189 -6.53 18.37 11.73
CA GLN A 189 -7.06 17.82 10.49
C GLN A 189 -6.42 16.45 10.22
N PRO A 190 -7.20 15.44 9.80
CA PRO A 190 -6.66 14.15 9.40
C PRO A 190 -5.75 14.34 8.17
N ILE A 191 -4.79 13.43 8.00
CA ILE A 191 -4.02 13.38 6.76
C ILE A 191 -5.00 12.98 5.65
N PRO A 192 -5.14 13.78 4.59
CA PRO A 192 -6.00 13.42 3.47
C PRO A 192 -5.42 12.15 2.82
N MET A 193 -6.29 11.17 2.57
CA MET A 193 -5.92 9.93 1.92
C MET A 193 -6.77 9.73 0.68
N LYS A 194 -6.19 9.15 -0.37
CA LYS A 194 -6.94 8.81 -1.58
C LYS A 194 -8.08 7.83 -1.25
N PRO A 195 -9.34 8.12 -1.62
CA PRO A 195 -10.44 7.18 -1.47
C PRO A 195 -10.18 5.92 -2.29
N ARG A 196 -10.39 4.75 -1.69
CA ARG A 196 -10.16 3.45 -2.30
C ARG A 196 -11.43 2.63 -2.19
N ARG A 197 -12.09 2.37 -3.32
CA ARG A 197 -13.25 1.46 -3.40
C ARG A 197 -13.13 0.59 -4.65
N VAL A 198 -13.49 -0.68 -4.50
CA VAL A 198 -13.54 -1.63 -5.61
C VAL A 198 -15.00 -1.92 -5.97
N ASP A 199 -15.25 -2.21 -7.23
CA ASP A 199 -16.53 -2.65 -7.79
C ASP A 199 -16.25 -3.89 -8.66
N PRO A 200 -16.08 -5.06 -8.03
CA PRO A 200 -15.57 -6.24 -8.71
C PRO A 200 -16.48 -6.67 -9.86
N GLU A 201 -15.85 -7.05 -10.96
CA GLU A 201 -16.51 -7.69 -12.10
C GLU A 201 -16.83 -9.15 -11.78
N ILE A 202 -18.02 -9.60 -12.16
CA ILE A 202 -18.53 -10.95 -11.93
C ILE A 202 -18.76 -11.63 -13.27
N LEU A 203 -18.18 -12.82 -13.44
CA LEU A 203 -18.38 -13.65 -14.62
C LEU A 203 -19.59 -14.57 -14.42
N LEU A 204 -20.74 -14.17 -14.96
CA LEU A 204 -21.97 -14.97 -14.98
C LEU A 204 -22.10 -15.67 -16.34
N LYS A 205 -21.71 -16.95 -16.38
CA LYS A 205 -21.62 -17.75 -17.61
C LYS A 205 -20.61 -17.12 -18.59
N GLU A 206 -21.09 -16.41 -19.61
CA GLU A 206 -20.28 -15.74 -20.64
C GLU A 206 -20.43 -14.20 -20.59
N ARG A 207 -21.09 -13.67 -19.56
CA ARG A 207 -21.29 -12.22 -19.40
C ARG A 207 -20.57 -11.73 -18.17
N VAL A 208 -19.88 -10.60 -18.33
CA VAL A 208 -19.29 -9.86 -17.22
C VAL A 208 -20.25 -8.76 -16.79
N VAL A 209 -20.54 -8.69 -15.49
CA VAL A 209 -21.37 -7.64 -14.88
C VAL A 209 -20.65 -7.05 -13.67
N ARG A 210 -20.92 -5.80 -13.34
CA ARG A 210 -20.37 -5.14 -12.14
C ARG A 210 -21.23 -5.45 -10.92
N LEU A 211 -20.61 -5.56 -9.74
CA LEU A 211 -21.33 -5.73 -8.48
C LEU A 211 -22.38 -4.63 -8.27
N SER A 212 -22.04 -3.38 -8.57
CA SER A 212 -22.94 -2.22 -8.48
C SER A 212 -24.21 -2.33 -9.33
N THR A 213 -24.22 -3.16 -10.38
CA THR A 213 -25.41 -3.36 -11.24
C THR A 213 -26.39 -4.40 -10.70
N LEU A 214 -26.02 -5.11 -9.62
CA LEU A 214 -26.83 -6.15 -9.00
C LEU A 214 -27.51 -5.69 -7.70
N GLN A 215 -27.29 -4.45 -7.27
CA GLN A 215 -27.79 -3.86 -6.02
C GLN A 215 -28.93 -2.87 -6.25
#